data_AF-A0A7X0VVQ9-F1
#
_entry.id   AF-A0A7X0VVQ9-F1
#
_cell.length_a   1.000
_cell.length_b   1.000
_cell.length_c   1.000
_cell.angle_alpha   90.00
_cell.angle_beta   90.00
_cell.angle_gamma   90.00
#
_symmetry.space_group_name_H-M   'P 1'
#
loop_
_entity.id
_entity.type
_entity.pdbx_description
1 polymer ?
#
loop_
_entity_poly.entity_id
_entity_poly.type
_entity_poly.pdbx_seq_one_letter_code
_entity_poly.pdbx_strand_id
1 'polypeptide(L)'
;MESRLNLELKKARRGSVVLNYFLVALYPLSLLHLIQFLKSNRRNDYLRGRSYDILSVHLGGIATAAFIVMGSSGDSRNGLVMFFSFLFLTAFPLLIVFRICGTVARKRRVAQLQEYFRLVMGPDQMRSPAQIARATGRDPMQVLGALEFMMGVGALPFIQLQGENEGREDDKVEVNVKVELKYKDDGGETEGEGKSVPVAVKCSGCGYTTKVNRNESTTCQYCGSPIVA
;
A
#
# COMPACT_ATOMS: atom_id res chain seq x y z
N MET A 1 -0.84 6.14 21.69
CA MET A 1 -0.87 5.99 20.22
C MET A 1 0.06 4.87 19.76
N GLU A 2 1.33 4.90 20.14
CA GLU A 2 2.35 3.90 19.78
C GLU A 2 1.94 2.47 20.18
N SER A 3 1.26 2.30 21.32
CA SER A 3 0.71 1.01 21.78
C SER A 3 -0.35 0.43 20.84
N ARG A 4 -1.30 1.23 20.35
CA ARG A 4 -2.36 0.77 19.42
C ARG A 4 -1.81 0.45 18.03
N LEU A 5 -0.92 1.30 17.50
CA LEU A 5 -0.28 1.04 16.21
C LEU A 5 0.53 -0.26 16.24
N ASN A 6 1.29 -0.47 17.33
CA ASN A 6 2.04 -1.70 17.54
C ASN A 6 1.12 -2.93 17.70
N LEU A 7 -0.03 -2.79 18.35
CA LEU A 7 -0.99 -3.89 18.53
C LEU A 7 -1.59 -4.34 17.18
N GLU A 8 -2.04 -3.39 16.35
CA GLU A 8 -2.60 -3.69 15.03
C GLU A 8 -1.56 -4.30 14.09
N LEU A 9 -0.33 -3.76 14.09
CA LEU A 9 0.79 -4.36 13.37
C LEU A 9 1.08 -5.80 13.84
N LYS A 10 0.94 -6.08 15.14
CA LYS A 10 1.13 -7.41 15.72
C LYS A 10 -0.04 -8.36 15.39
N LYS A 11 -1.26 -7.85 15.26
CA LYS A 11 -2.45 -8.62 14.85
C LYS A 11 -2.37 -9.01 13.38
N ALA A 12 -2.05 -8.06 12.50
CA ALA A 12 -1.80 -8.32 11.08
C ALA A 12 -0.69 -9.37 10.85
N ARG A 13 0.32 -9.40 11.73
CA ARG A 13 1.41 -10.39 11.71
C ARG A 13 0.93 -11.82 11.96
N ARG A 14 0.00 -12.04 12.90
CA ARG A 14 -0.46 -13.41 13.24
C ARG A 14 -1.24 -14.05 12.09
N GLY A 15 -2.11 -13.30 11.43
CA GLY A 15 -2.85 -13.79 10.27
C GLY A 15 -1.95 -14.15 9.09
N SER A 16 -0.88 -13.39 8.85
CA SER A 16 0.04 -13.68 7.75
C SER A 16 0.89 -14.92 7.97
N VAL A 17 1.22 -15.26 9.22
CA VAL A 17 2.04 -16.44 9.52
C VAL A 17 1.28 -17.72 9.17
N VAL A 18 0.03 -17.85 9.61
CA VAL A 18 -0.81 -19.03 9.32
C VAL A 18 -1.05 -19.19 7.81
N LEU A 19 -1.38 -18.09 7.13
CA LEU A 19 -1.58 -18.10 5.67
C LEU A 19 -0.29 -18.51 4.94
N ASN A 20 0.87 -18.03 5.39
CA ASN A 20 2.15 -18.37 4.77
C ASN A 20 2.50 -19.85 4.95
N TYR A 21 2.26 -20.45 6.12
CA TYR A 21 2.44 -21.91 6.29
C TYR A 21 1.50 -22.72 5.39
N PHE A 22 0.26 -22.29 5.25
CA PHE A 22 -0.71 -22.93 4.35
C PHE A 22 -0.29 -22.82 2.88
N LEU A 23 0.26 -21.67 2.47
CA LEU A 23 0.79 -21.45 1.13
C LEU A 23 2.04 -22.30 0.86
N VAL A 24 2.91 -22.52 1.84
CA VAL A 24 4.09 -23.41 1.67
C VAL A 24 3.67 -24.84 1.37
N ALA A 25 2.59 -25.33 2.01
CA ALA A 25 2.03 -26.66 1.70
C ALA A 25 1.50 -26.76 0.26
N LEU A 26 1.07 -25.65 -0.33
CA LEU A 26 0.58 -25.52 -1.71
C LEU A 26 1.60 -24.77 -2.58
N TYR A 27 2.84 -25.26 -2.59
CA TYR A 27 4.00 -24.61 -3.22
C TYR A 27 3.75 -23.96 -4.61
N PRO A 28 3.15 -24.64 -5.62
CA PRO A 28 2.92 -24.02 -6.93
C PRO A 28 1.96 -22.82 -6.87
N LEU A 29 0.91 -22.88 -6.04
CA LEU A 29 0.01 -21.75 -5.80
C LEU A 29 0.72 -20.61 -5.07
N SER A 30 1.62 -20.94 -4.15
CA SER A 30 2.47 -19.98 -3.44
C SER A 30 3.32 -19.13 -4.38
N LEU A 31 3.85 -19.75 -5.44
CA LEU A 31 4.74 -19.12 -6.41
C LEU A 31 3.98 -18.17 -7.33
N LEU A 32 2.79 -18.56 -7.77
CA LEU A 32 1.86 -17.70 -8.50
C LEU A 32 1.45 -16.48 -7.66
N HIS A 33 1.11 -16.69 -6.38
CA HIS A 33 0.76 -15.61 -5.47
C HIS A 33 1.95 -14.66 -5.26
N LEU A 34 3.18 -15.17 -5.11
CA LEU A 34 4.38 -14.34 -5.01
C LEU A 34 4.59 -13.49 -6.26
N ILE A 35 4.43 -14.06 -7.47
CA ILE A 35 4.57 -13.33 -8.73
C ILE A 35 3.51 -12.24 -8.85
N GLN A 36 2.24 -12.56 -8.59
CA GLN A 36 1.14 -11.59 -8.60
C GLN A 36 1.39 -10.48 -7.58
N PHE A 37 1.83 -10.85 -6.39
CA PHE A 37 2.15 -9.90 -5.33
C PHE A 37 3.33 -9.01 -5.70
N LEU A 38 4.43 -9.54 -6.26
CA LEU A 38 5.57 -8.73 -6.72
C LEU A 38 5.19 -7.78 -7.86
N LYS A 39 4.30 -8.21 -8.76
CA LYS A 39 3.79 -7.37 -9.86
C LYS A 39 2.87 -6.26 -9.33
N SER A 40 1.98 -6.58 -8.42
CA SER A 40 1.05 -5.63 -7.80
C SER A 40 1.77 -4.63 -6.88
N ASN A 41 2.76 -5.09 -6.10
CA ASN A 41 3.50 -4.25 -5.15
C ASN A 41 4.66 -3.47 -5.75
N ARG A 42 4.96 -3.59 -7.05
CA ARG A 42 6.08 -2.84 -7.66
C ARG A 42 5.92 -1.33 -7.56
N ARG A 43 4.69 -0.82 -7.45
CA ARG A 43 4.39 0.62 -7.34
C ARG A 43 4.24 1.11 -5.89
N ASN A 44 4.03 0.22 -4.94
CA ASN A 44 3.70 0.59 -3.56
C ASN A 44 4.91 0.35 -2.64
N ASP A 45 5.84 1.30 -2.64
CA ASP A 45 7.03 1.26 -1.77
C ASP A 45 6.66 1.10 -0.28
N TYR A 46 5.47 1.57 0.13
CA TYR A 46 4.97 1.46 1.50
C TYR A 46 4.67 0.00 1.94
N LEU A 47 4.56 -0.96 1.01
CA LEU A 47 4.35 -2.38 1.32
C LEU A 47 5.63 -3.22 1.31
N ARG A 48 6.79 -2.65 0.95
CA ARG A 48 8.08 -3.38 0.85
C ARG A 48 8.44 -4.16 2.12
N GLY A 49 8.19 -3.59 3.30
CA GLY A 49 8.45 -4.26 4.58
C GLY A 49 7.71 -5.58 4.75
N ARG A 50 6.47 -5.68 4.25
CA ARG A 50 5.67 -6.91 4.25
C ARG A 50 6.13 -7.88 3.16
N SER A 51 6.61 -7.35 2.04
CA SER A 51 7.18 -8.16 0.95
C SER A 51 8.38 -8.97 1.38
N TYR A 52 9.28 -8.41 2.22
CA TYR A 52 10.44 -9.15 2.73
C TYR A 52 10.03 -10.32 3.64
N ASP A 53 9.01 -10.15 4.48
CA ASP A 53 8.51 -11.22 5.34
C ASP A 53 7.95 -12.38 4.49
N ILE A 54 7.12 -12.07 3.48
CA ILE A 54 6.54 -13.07 2.57
C ILE A 54 7.65 -13.76 1.76
N LEU A 55 8.57 -12.98 1.19
CA LEU A 55 9.68 -13.48 0.38
C LEU A 55 10.58 -14.42 1.20
N SER A 56 10.87 -14.09 2.46
CA SER A 56 11.69 -14.94 3.34
C SER A 56 11.05 -16.31 3.59
N VAL A 57 9.72 -16.38 3.69
CA VAL A 57 9.01 -17.66 3.87
C VAL A 57 9.05 -18.48 2.60
N HIS A 58 8.85 -17.87 1.43
CA HIS A 58 8.96 -18.60 0.16
C HIS A 58 10.38 -19.12 -0.08
N LEU A 59 11.42 -18.31 0.17
CA LEU A 59 12.81 -18.78 0.07
C LEU A 59 13.09 -19.95 1.01
N GLY A 60 12.60 -19.92 2.24
CA GLY A 60 12.70 -21.04 3.18
C GLY A 60 11.98 -22.30 2.68
N GLY A 61 10.80 -22.15 2.09
CA GLY A 61 10.05 -23.24 1.47
C GLY A 61 10.77 -23.85 0.26
N ILE A 62 11.30 -23.01 -0.64
CA ILE A 62 12.11 -23.44 -1.81
C ILE A 62 13.32 -24.25 -1.35
N ALA A 63 14.05 -23.75 -0.36
CA ALA A 63 15.22 -24.42 0.20
C ALA A 63 14.86 -25.79 0.78
N THR A 64 13.71 -25.90 1.46
CA THR A 64 13.22 -27.16 2.04
C THR A 64 12.80 -28.15 0.97
N ALA A 65 12.09 -27.70 -0.07
CA ALA A 65 11.67 -28.54 -1.19
C ALA A 65 12.86 -29.05 -2.01
N ALA A 66 13.83 -28.18 -2.32
CA ALA A 66 15.07 -28.56 -3.00
C ALA A 66 15.85 -29.63 -2.20
N PHE A 67 15.84 -29.49 -0.87
CA PHE A 67 16.45 -30.49 0.00
C PHE A 67 15.75 -31.85 -0.06
N ILE A 68 14.42 -31.91 0.00
CA ILE A 68 13.66 -33.18 -0.08
C ILE A 68 14.01 -33.93 -1.38
N VAL A 69 14.12 -33.20 -2.50
CA VAL A 69 14.46 -33.76 -3.82
C VAL A 69 15.92 -34.22 -3.88
N MET A 70 16.86 -33.50 -3.26
CA MET A 70 18.26 -33.94 -3.19
C MET A 70 18.46 -35.13 -2.25
N GLY A 71 17.73 -35.18 -1.14
CA GLY A 71 17.81 -36.23 -0.13
C GLY A 71 17.24 -37.57 -0.59
N SER A 72 16.32 -37.60 -1.55
CA SER A 72 15.74 -38.85 -2.08
C SER A 72 16.71 -39.67 -2.93
N SER A 73 17.87 -39.12 -3.29
CA SER A 73 18.76 -39.70 -4.31
C SER A 73 20.06 -40.29 -3.73
N GLY A 74 20.29 -40.22 -2.41
CA GLY A 74 21.59 -40.55 -1.80
C GLY A 74 21.50 -41.36 -0.51
N ASP A 75 22.65 -41.91 -0.12
CA ASP A 75 22.82 -42.66 1.13
C ASP A 75 22.42 -41.81 2.35
N SER A 76 21.50 -42.34 3.18
CA SER A 76 20.72 -41.58 4.16
C SER A 76 21.57 -40.79 5.17
N ARG A 77 22.77 -41.29 5.50
CA ARG A 77 23.69 -40.67 6.45
C ARG A 77 24.39 -39.44 5.88
N ASN A 78 24.76 -39.48 4.60
CA ASN A 78 25.40 -38.34 3.93
C ASN A 78 24.39 -37.25 3.58
N GLY A 79 23.15 -37.64 3.26
CA GLY A 79 22.06 -36.68 3.04
C GLY A 79 21.78 -35.80 4.26
N LEU A 80 21.83 -36.37 5.46
CA LEU A 80 21.59 -35.65 6.71
C LEU A 80 22.72 -34.68 7.06
N VAL A 81 23.99 -35.03 6.80
CA VAL A 81 25.12 -34.11 6.98
C VAL A 81 25.07 -32.96 5.98
N MET A 82 24.74 -33.24 4.71
CA MET A 82 24.55 -32.21 3.69
C MET A 82 23.40 -31.26 4.04
N PHE A 83 22.32 -31.75 4.66
CA PHE A 83 21.21 -30.92 5.13
C PHE A 83 21.66 -29.85 6.12
N PHE A 84 22.26 -30.28 7.23
CA PHE A 84 22.65 -29.36 8.30
C PHE A 84 23.72 -28.39 7.81
N SER A 85 24.65 -28.86 6.97
CA SER A 85 25.66 -28.01 6.34
C SER A 85 25.01 -26.94 5.46
N PHE A 86 24.07 -27.32 4.59
CA PHE A 86 23.36 -26.37 3.74
C PHE A 86 22.52 -25.38 4.55
N LEU A 87 21.78 -25.85 5.54
CA LEU A 87 20.91 -25.02 6.37
C LEU A 87 21.75 -24.01 7.17
N PHE A 88 22.88 -24.45 7.73
CA PHE A 88 23.75 -23.59 8.52
C PHE A 88 24.56 -22.59 7.67
N LEU A 89 25.08 -23.03 6.51
CA LEU A 89 25.93 -22.20 5.66
C LEU A 89 25.15 -21.24 4.74
N THR A 90 23.91 -21.58 4.36
CA THR A 90 23.15 -20.78 3.38
C THR A 90 21.84 -20.25 3.95
N ALA A 91 20.96 -21.13 4.42
CA ALA A 91 19.62 -20.74 4.84
C ALA A 91 19.64 -19.86 6.08
N PHE A 92 20.44 -20.21 7.09
CA PHE A 92 20.57 -19.49 8.33
C PHE A 92 21.09 -18.04 8.16
N PRO A 93 22.22 -17.77 7.47
CA PRO A 93 22.67 -16.40 7.24
C PRO A 93 21.69 -15.60 6.39
N LEU A 94 21.05 -16.19 5.38
CA LEU A 94 20.00 -15.52 4.61
C LEU A 94 18.83 -15.13 5.51
N LEU A 95 18.34 -16.03 6.36
CA LEU A 95 17.26 -15.75 7.31
C LEU A 95 17.64 -14.62 8.27
N ILE A 96 18.88 -14.58 8.76
CA ILE A 96 19.38 -13.48 9.60
C ILE A 96 19.37 -12.16 8.83
N VAL A 97 19.94 -12.12 7.62
CA VAL A 97 19.97 -10.90 6.79
C VAL A 97 18.56 -10.40 6.51
N PHE A 98 17.64 -11.29 6.11
CA PHE A 98 16.24 -10.93 5.90
C PHE A 98 15.57 -10.40 7.15
N ARG A 99 15.82 -11.00 8.33
CA ARG A 99 15.29 -10.50 9.61
C ARG A 99 15.84 -9.12 9.95
N ILE A 100 17.14 -8.91 9.82
CA ILE A 100 17.78 -7.62 10.10
C ILE A 100 17.24 -6.56 9.13
N CYS A 101 17.30 -6.79 7.82
CA CYS A 101 16.74 -5.87 6.81
C CYS A 101 15.26 -5.58 7.06
N GLY A 102 14.47 -6.60 7.40
CA GLY A 102 13.06 -6.45 7.73
C GLY A 102 12.83 -5.58 8.98
N THR A 103 13.65 -5.72 10.02
CA THR A 103 13.54 -4.87 11.22
C THR A 103 13.93 -3.42 10.96
N VAL A 104 15.00 -3.19 10.20
CA VAL A 104 15.45 -1.84 9.82
C VAL A 104 14.41 -1.15 8.96
N ALA A 105 13.86 -1.84 7.96
CA ALA A 105 12.80 -1.32 7.11
C ALA A 105 11.54 -0.93 7.91
N ARG A 106 11.17 -1.72 8.92
CA ARG A 106 10.06 -1.38 9.83
C ARG A 106 10.33 -0.14 10.65
N LYS A 107 11.51 -0.02 11.25
CA LYS A 107 11.87 1.17 12.04
C LYS A 107 11.78 2.44 11.20
N ARG A 108 12.34 2.40 9.98
CA ARG A 108 12.24 3.52 9.02
C ARG A 108 10.79 3.86 8.70
N ARG A 109 9.93 2.86 8.49
CA ARG A 109 8.51 3.08 8.22
C ARG A 109 7.78 3.74 9.39
N VAL A 110 8.03 3.28 10.62
CA VAL A 110 7.39 3.88 11.81
C VAL A 110 7.81 5.33 11.97
N ALA A 111 9.10 5.64 11.78
CA ALA A 111 9.61 7.01 11.81
C ALA A 111 8.95 7.89 10.74
N GLN A 112 8.80 7.40 9.51
CA GLN A 112 8.10 8.13 8.44
C GLN A 112 6.63 8.41 8.77
N LEU A 113 5.91 7.42 9.31
CA LEU A 113 4.51 7.62 9.70
C LEU A 113 4.37 8.63 10.84
N GLN A 114 5.30 8.61 11.81
CA GLN A 114 5.35 9.62 12.88
C GLN A 114 5.61 11.02 12.32
N GLU A 115 6.49 11.15 11.34
CA GLU A 115 6.76 12.42 10.67
C GLU A 115 5.52 12.97 9.97
N TYR A 116 4.81 12.15 9.18
CA TYR A 116 3.56 12.57 8.54
C TYR A 116 2.49 12.94 9.56
N PHE A 117 2.36 12.17 10.63
CA PHE A 117 1.43 12.49 11.72
C PHE A 117 1.75 13.86 12.34
N ARG A 118 3.04 14.15 12.57
CA ARG A 118 3.49 15.44 13.11
C ARG A 118 3.17 16.60 12.18
N LEU A 119 3.23 16.40 10.86
CA LEU A 119 2.91 17.44 9.87
C LEU A 119 1.39 17.70 9.77
N VAL A 120 0.58 16.64 9.85
CA VAL A 120 -0.89 16.74 9.77
C VAL A 120 -1.49 17.32 11.06
N MET A 121 -1.03 16.85 12.21
CA MET A 121 -1.55 17.24 13.54
C MET A 121 -0.74 18.35 14.20
N GLY A 122 0.33 18.81 13.54
CA GLY A 122 1.18 19.88 14.00
C GLY A 122 0.51 21.26 13.90
N PRO A 123 1.23 22.31 14.34
CA PRO A 123 0.72 23.69 14.29
C PRO A 123 0.41 24.14 12.86
N ASP A 124 1.16 23.64 11.87
CA ASP A 124 1.03 24.02 10.46
C ASP A 124 -0.22 23.42 9.78
N GLN A 125 -0.86 22.40 10.38
CA GLN A 125 -2.02 21.65 9.87
C GLN A 125 -2.03 21.46 8.35
N MET A 126 -1.04 20.76 7.80
CA MET A 126 -1.01 20.48 6.36
C MET A 126 -2.17 19.53 6.00
N ARG A 127 -3.19 20.05 5.29
CA ARG A 127 -4.39 19.30 4.92
C ARG A 127 -4.28 18.58 3.58
N SER A 128 -3.35 19.00 2.73
CA SER A 128 -3.19 18.43 1.39
C SER A 128 -2.00 17.45 1.34
N PRO A 129 -2.16 16.24 0.76
CA PRO A 129 -1.07 15.30 0.55
C PRO A 129 0.09 15.90 -0.27
N ALA A 130 -0.21 16.83 -1.18
CA ALA A 130 0.78 17.52 -2.00
C ALA A 130 1.69 18.44 -1.17
N GLN A 131 1.13 19.14 -0.17
CA GLN A 131 1.92 19.97 0.75
C GLN A 131 2.86 19.12 1.59
N ILE A 132 2.36 18.01 2.15
CA ILE A 132 3.17 17.08 2.93
C ILE A 132 4.27 16.45 2.05
N ALA A 133 3.95 16.10 0.81
CA ALA A 133 4.90 15.60 -0.18
C ALA A 133 6.02 16.61 -0.47
N ARG A 134 5.68 17.89 -0.68
CA ARG A 134 6.65 18.98 -0.86
C ARG A 134 7.51 19.18 0.40
N ALA A 135 6.92 19.14 1.59
CA ALA A 135 7.64 19.30 2.85
C ALA A 135 8.61 18.14 3.14
N THR A 136 8.25 16.92 2.76
CA THR A 136 9.05 15.71 3.03
C THR A 136 9.94 15.26 1.87
N GLY A 137 9.83 15.91 0.71
CA GLY A 137 10.53 15.52 -0.52
C GLY A 137 10.12 14.14 -1.03
N ARG A 138 8.88 13.72 -0.76
CA ARG A 138 8.34 12.40 -1.11
C ARG A 138 7.34 12.50 -2.24
N ASP A 139 7.11 11.38 -2.90
CA ASP A 139 6.08 11.28 -3.92
C ASP A 139 4.67 11.41 -3.28
N PRO A 140 3.77 12.23 -3.85
CA PRO A 140 2.46 12.49 -3.28
C PRO A 140 1.57 11.24 -3.18
N MET A 141 1.73 10.26 -4.07
CA MET A 141 0.99 9.00 -3.99
C MET A 141 1.48 8.14 -2.83
N GLN A 142 2.78 8.16 -2.54
CA GLN A 142 3.32 7.48 -1.36
C GLN A 142 2.82 8.10 -0.07
N VAL A 143 2.75 9.43 -0.02
CA VAL A 143 2.21 10.17 1.14
C VAL A 143 0.72 9.87 1.30
N LEU A 144 -0.07 9.94 0.23
CA LEU A 144 -1.50 9.63 0.26
C LEU A 144 -1.76 8.21 0.77
N GLY A 145 -1.08 7.20 0.23
CA GLY A 145 -1.24 5.82 0.70
C GLY A 145 -0.82 5.62 2.16
N ALA A 146 0.17 6.38 2.64
CA ALA A 146 0.55 6.38 4.05
C ALA A 146 -0.51 7.04 4.95
N LEU A 147 -1.10 8.16 4.51
CA LEU A 147 -2.21 8.84 5.20
C LEU A 147 -3.45 7.95 5.25
N GLU A 148 -3.84 7.32 4.13
CA GLU A 148 -4.93 6.35 4.07
C GLU A 148 -4.71 5.18 5.01
N PHE A 149 -3.49 4.64 5.06
CA PHE A 149 -3.13 3.60 6.02
C PHE A 149 -3.31 4.10 7.47
N MET A 150 -2.86 5.31 7.79
CA MET A 150 -3.02 5.90 9.12
C MET A 150 -4.48 6.14 9.49
N MET A 151 -5.32 6.59 8.56
CA MET A 151 -6.77 6.70 8.75
C MET A 151 -7.40 5.32 8.99
N GLY A 152 -7.02 4.32 8.19
CA GLY A 152 -7.55 2.95 8.29
C GLY A 152 -7.22 2.25 9.62
N VAL A 153 -6.08 2.58 10.25
CA VAL A 153 -5.73 2.08 11.60
C VAL A 153 -6.23 3.00 12.73
N GLY A 154 -6.97 4.07 12.39
CA GLY A 154 -7.49 5.04 13.36
C GLY A 154 -6.41 5.87 14.05
N ALA A 155 -5.24 6.03 13.41
CA ALA A 155 -4.15 6.87 13.91
C ALA A 155 -4.41 8.36 13.63
N LEU A 156 -5.13 8.68 12.55
CA LEU A 156 -5.58 10.04 12.24
C LEU A 156 -7.10 10.12 12.43
N PRO A 157 -7.64 11.23 12.97
CA PRO A 157 -9.08 11.49 12.90
C PRO A 157 -9.50 11.56 11.42
N PHE A 158 -10.77 11.27 11.12
CA PHE A 158 -11.32 11.37 9.76
C PHE A 158 -11.28 12.84 9.29
N ILE A 159 -10.14 13.26 8.79
CA ILE A 159 -9.99 14.51 8.06
C ILE A 159 -10.40 14.18 6.65
N GLN A 160 -11.45 14.82 6.14
CA GLN A 160 -11.72 14.80 4.71
C GLN A 160 -10.53 15.49 4.04
N LEU A 161 -9.62 14.70 3.50
CA LEU A 161 -8.57 15.20 2.62
C LEU A 161 -9.31 15.84 1.45
N GLN A 162 -9.31 17.16 1.37
CA GLN A 162 -9.76 17.85 0.17
C GLN A 162 -8.83 17.38 -0.93
N GLY A 163 -9.37 16.53 -1.81
CA GLY A 163 -8.73 16.19 -3.07
C GLY A 163 -8.63 17.48 -3.84
N GLU A 164 -7.47 18.12 -3.73
CA GLU A 164 -7.09 19.29 -4.49
C GLU A 164 -6.97 18.83 -5.94
N ASN A 165 -8.12 18.74 -6.63
CA ASN A 165 -8.20 18.89 -8.07
C ASN A 165 -7.86 20.34 -8.38
N GLU A 166 -6.65 20.78 -8.02
CA GLU A 166 -6.07 22.01 -8.57
C GLU A 166 -5.74 21.67 -10.02
N GLY A 167 -6.77 21.91 -10.84
CA GLY A 167 -6.57 22.50 -12.14
C GLY A 167 -5.53 23.60 -12.00
N ARG A 168 -4.50 23.46 -12.82
CA ARG A 168 -3.63 24.55 -13.21
C ARG A 168 -4.50 25.67 -13.77
N GLU A 169 -4.73 26.70 -13.00
CA GLU A 169 -5.02 28.03 -13.49
C GLU A 169 -4.47 29.04 -12.48
N ASP A 170 -3.56 29.87 -12.97
CA ASP A 170 -3.07 31.05 -12.29
C ASP A 170 -4.27 31.94 -11.93
N ASP A 171 -4.56 32.14 -10.65
CA ASP A 171 -4.85 33.49 -10.17
C ASP A 171 -4.87 33.60 -8.64
N LYS A 172 -4.39 34.75 -8.16
CA LYS A 172 -4.43 35.14 -6.75
C LYS A 172 -5.86 35.50 -6.37
N VAL A 173 -6.48 34.72 -5.49
CA VAL A 173 -7.68 35.19 -4.78
C VAL A 173 -7.59 34.81 -3.30
N GLU A 174 -7.43 35.84 -2.46
CA GLU A 174 -7.72 35.75 -1.04
C GLU A 174 -9.23 35.51 -0.85
N VAL A 175 -9.62 34.37 -0.30
CA VAL A 175 -11.02 34.11 0.05
C VAL A 175 -11.15 33.94 1.56
N ASN A 176 -11.66 35.00 2.17
CA ASN A 176 -12.22 35.02 3.52
C ASN A 176 -13.55 34.24 3.50
N VAL A 177 -13.56 32.98 3.94
CA VAL A 177 -14.81 32.19 4.02
C VAL A 177 -15.34 32.22 5.44
N LYS A 178 -16.35 33.06 5.65
CA LYS A 178 -17.28 33.00 6.78
C LYS A 178 -18.27 31.86 6.49
N VAL A 179 -18.20 30.78 7.28
CA VAL A 179 -19.07 29.61 7.13
C VAL A 179 -20.42 29.91 7.81
N GLU A 180 -21.45 30.18 7.02
CA GLU A 180 -22.85 30.05 7.46
C GLU A 180 -23.41 28.71 7.01
N LEU A 181 -23.79 27.87 7.99
CA LEU A 181 -24.51 26.63 7.78
C LEU A 181 -26.01 26.94 7.67
N LYS A 182 -26.64 26.59 6.53
CA LYS A 182 -28.09 26.46 6.43
C LYS A 182 -28.49 25.07 5.89
N TYR A 183 -29.31 24.39 6.69
CA TYR A 183 -30.14 23.25 6.29
C TYR A 183 -31.43 23.76 5.63
N LYS A 184 -31.87 23.09 4.57
CA LYS A 184 -33.16 22.36 4.40
C LYS A 184 -33.87 22.52 3.03
N ASP A 185 -34.41 21.37 2.61
CA ASP A 185 -35.62 21.05 1.83
C ASP A 185 -35.83 21.60 0.39
N ASP A 186 -35.99 20.62 -0.50
CA ASP A 186 -37.02 20.39 -1.52
C ASP A 186 -37.33 21.41 -2.63
N GLY A 187 -37.21 20.88 -3.86
CA GLY A 187 -38.22 21.08 -4.91
C GLY A 187 -37.92 22.14 -5.97
N GLY A 188 -37.74 21.71 -7.22
CA GLY A 188 -37.81 22.60 -8.39
C GLY A 188 -37.20 22.00 -9.66
N GLU A 189 -38.05 21.47 -10.52
CA GLU A 189 -37.72 21.13 -11.91
C GLU A 189 -37.51 22.41 -12.74
N THR A 190 -36.43 22.45 -13.52
CA THR A 190 -36.31 23.34 -14.68
C THR A 190 -35.59 22.61 -15.81
N GLU A 191 -36.29 22.42 -16.92
CA GLU A 191 -35.73 22.06 -18.22
C GLU A 191 -34.81 23.18 -18.74
N GLY A 192 -33.62 22.85 -19.23
CA GLY A 192 -32.74 23.81 -19.89
C GLY A 192 -31.31 23.30 -20.09
N GLU A 193 -30.93 23.19 -21.37
CA GLU A 193 -29.58 22.90 -21.91
C GLU A 193 -28.90 21.61 -21.40
N GLY A 194 -28.68 20.68 -22.34
CA GLY A 194 -28.04 19.38 -22.11
C GLY A 194 -26.58 19.47 -21.65
N LYS A 195 -26.34 19.95 -20.43
CA LYS A 195 -25.10 19.76 -19.69
C LYS A 195 -25.01 18.27 -19.39
N SER A 196 -24.11 17.58 -20.07
CA SER A 196 -23.83 16.18 -19.80
C SER A 196 -23.42 16.04 -18.33
N VAL A 197 -24.24 15.34 -17.54
CA VAL A 197 -23.96 15.13 -16.13
C VAL A 197 -22.73 14.22 -16.04
N PRO A 198 -21.65 14.64 -15.36
CA PRO A 198 -20.44 13.83 -15.24
C PRO A 198 -20.73 12.56 -14.44
N VAL A 199 -20.37 11.40 -15.00
CA VAL A 199 -20.56 10.09 -14.37
C VAL A 199 -19.23 9.65 -13.76
N ALA A 200 -19.28 9.06 -12.56
CA ALA A 200 -18.12 8.47 -11.94
C ALA A 200 -17.82 7.10 -12.58
N VAL A 201 -16.67 6.97 -13.25
CA VAL A 201 -16.22 5.75 -13.93
C VAL A 201 -14.96 5.22 -13.25
N LYS A 202 -14.92 3.91 -13.02
CA LYS A 202 -13.80 3.22 -12.39
C LYS A 202 -12.84 2.68 -13.45
N CYS A 203 -11.57 3.03 -13.35
CA CYS A 203 -10.51 2.59 -14.26
C CYS A 203 -10.30 1.07 -14.16
N SER A 204 -10.36 0.38 -15.30
CA SER A 204 -10.13 -1.07 -15.38
C SER A 204 -8.69 -1.49 -15.07
N GLY A 205 -7.71 -0.61 -15.28
CA GLY A 205 -6.29 -0.91 -15.07
C GLY A 205 -5.86 -0.83 -13.60
N CYS A 206 -6.24 0.24 -12.90
CA CYS A 206 -5.76 0.52 -11.54
C CYS A 206 -6.88 0.68 -10.49
N GLY A 207 -8.15 0.67 -10.89
CA GLY A 207 -9.28 0.82 -9.98
C GLY A 207 -9.58 2.26 -9.54
N TYR A 208 -8.82 3.26 -10.01
CA TYR A 208 -9.06 4.68 -9.71
C TYR A 208 -10.42 5.13 -10.26
N THR A 209 -11.18 5.91 -9.48
CA THR A 209 -12.51 6.40 -9.90
C THR A 209 -12.37 7.87 -10.31
N THR A 210 -12.75 8.20 -11.54
CA THR A 210 -12.74 9.58 -12.05
C THR A 210 -14.12 9.99 -12.53
N LYS A 211 -14.40 11.30 -12.55
CA LYS A 211 -15.63 11.84 -13.14
C LYS A 211 -15.34 12.18 -14.61
N VAL A 212 -16.13 11.60 -15.52
CA VAL A 212 -16.00 11.81 -16.97
C VAL A 212 -17.38 12.16 -17.51
N ASN A 213 -17.45 13.11 -18.45
CA ASN A 213 -18.71 13.42 -19.12
C ASN A 213 -19.15 12.23 -19.98
N ARG A 214 -20.47 11.98 -20.05
CA ARG A 214 -21.00 10.94 -20.95
C ARG A 214 -20.55 11.26 -22.38
N ASN A 215 -20.04 10.25 -23.08
CA ASN A 215 -19.49 10.32 -24.45
C ASN A 215 -18.08 10.92 -24.60
N GLU A 216 -17.36 11.23 -23.53
CA GLU A 216 -15.94 11.58 -23.60
C GLU A 216 -15.05 10.39 -23.25
N SER A 217 -13.97 10.22 -24.00
CA SER A 217 -12.89 9.30 -23.64
C SER A 217 -11.75 10.09 -23.01
N THR A 218 -11.31 9.70 -21.82
CA THR A 218 -10.13 10.27 -21.16
C THR A 218 -9.12 9.18 -20.84
N THR A 219 -7.86 9.54 -20.63
CA THR A 219 -6.83 8.60 -20.19
C THR A 219 -6.70 8.63 -18.68
N CYS A 220 -6.56 7.45 -18.06
CA CYS A 220 -6.35 7.36 -16.63
C CYS A 220 -5.04 8.07 -16.26
N GLN A 221 -5.14 9.10 -15.40
CA GLN A 221 -3.97 9.87 -14.94
C GLN A 221 -2.91 9.00 -14.24
N TYR A 222 -3.28 7.82 -13.74
CA TYR A 222 -2.39 6.96 -12.97
C TYR A 222 -1.74 5.82 -13.77
N CYS A 223 -2.45 5.22 -14.71
CA CYS A 223 -1.94 4.07 -15.45
C CYS A 223 -1.93 4.24 -16.97
N GLY A 224 -2.38 5.39 -17.48
CA GLY A 224 -2.47 5.69 -18.91
C GLY A 224 -3.51 4.86 -19.66
N SER A 225 -4.25 3.98 -18.99
CA SER A 225 -5.29 3.17 -19.62
C SER A 225 -6.45 4.07 -20.05
N PRO A 226 -7.03 3.86 -21.25
CA PRO A 226 -8.19 4.60 -21.68
C PRO A 226 -9.39 4.31 -20.76
N ILE A 227 -10.14 5.35 -20.43
CA ILE A 227 -11.39 5.30 -19.67
C ILE A 227 -12.47 5.85 -20.60
N VAL A 228 -13.47 5.03 -20.86
CA VAL A 228 -14.64 5.38 -21.68
C VAL A 228 -15.86 5.29 -20.77
N ALA A 229 -16.64 6.38 -20.72
CA ALA A 229 -17.86 6.50 -19.93
C ALA A 229 -19.09 5.96 -20.66
#